data_AF-A0A7X7FDN6-F1
#
_entry.id   AF-A0A7X7FDN6-F1
#
_cell.length_a   1.000
_cell.length_b   1.000
_cell.length_c   1.000
_cell.angle_alpha   90.00
_cell.angle_beta   90.00
_cell.angle_gamma   90.00
#
_symmetry.space_group_name_H-M   'P 1'
#
loop_
_entity.id
_entity.type
_entity.pdbx_description
1 polymer ?
#
loop_
_entity_poly.entity_id
_entity_poly.type
_entity_poly.pdbx_seq_one_letter_code
_entity_poly.pdbx_strand_id
1 'polypeptide(L)'
;MAKILGIDLGTTNSCMAVMEGGEPVVIPNAEGQRTTPSIVAFTKSGERLVGQPAKRQAVTNPKNTVFSIKRFMGRKYDEVAHECTLVPYEVVKAKNGDAHVKIGDKVYSPPEISSMILQKMKTDAEAFLGEKITQAVITVPAYFNDSQRQATKDAGRIAGLDVMRIVNEPTAASLAYGLDKKKEETIAVYDFGGGTFDISILEIGDGVFEVKATNGDTHLGGDDIDQVVMQWLVDEFKKENGIDLSKDIMALQRLKEAAEKAKCELSSANSTDIN
;
A
#
# COMPACT_ATOMS: atom_id res chain seq x y z
N MET A 1 -22.63 -17.86 9.80
CA MET A 1 -21.20 -17.61 10.09
C MET A 1 -20.90 -16.21 9.60
N ALA A 2 -20.19 -15.40 10.38
CA ALA A 2 -19.76 -14.08 9.92
C ALA A 2 -18.86 -14.25 8.68
N LYS A 3 -18.99 -13.36 7.70
CA LYS A 3 -18.13 -13.40 6.50
C LYS A 3 -16.66 -13.19 6.88
N ILE A 4 -15.77 -13.83 6.12
CA ILE A 4 -14.32 -13.60 6.20
C ILE A 4 -13.97 -12.53 5.14
N LEU A 5 -13.32 -11.45 5.56
CA LEU A 5 -12.95 -10.36 4.67
C LEU A 5 -11.60 -10.67 3.99
N GLY A 6 -11.58 -10.66 2.66
CA GLY A 6 -10.33 -10.64 1.90
C GLY A 6 -9.85 -9.20 1.80
N ILE A 7 -8.63 -8.91 2.26
CA ILE A 7 -8.04 -7.57 2.21
C ILE A 7 -6.74 -7.62 1.44
N ASP A 8 -6.71 -6.88 0.34
CA ASP A 8 -5.46 -6.49 -0.28
C ASP A 8 -4.91 -5.25 0.44
N LEU A 9 -3.84 -5.41 1.21
CA LEU A 9 -3.17 -4.31 1.93
C LEU A 9 -2.00 -3.82 1.09
N GLY A 10 -2.24 -2.99 0.08
CA GLY A 10 -1.19 -2.50 -0.82
C GLY A 10 -0.40 -1.29 -0.29
N THR A 11 0.74 -1.00 -0.93
CA THR A 11 1.61 0.14 -0.58
C THR A 11 0.91 1.48 -0.78
N THR A 12 0.24 1.64 -1.92
CA THR A 12 -0.43 2.90 -2.31
C THR A 12 -1.94 2.84 -2.08
N ASN A 13 -2.57 1.71 -2.39
CA ASN A 13 -4.00 1.51 -2.26
C ASN A 13 -4.26 0.16 -1.58
N SER A 14 -5.36 0.09 -0.84
CA SER A 14 -5.91 -1.14 -0.29
C SER A 14 -7.28 -1.43 -0.90
N CYS A 15 -7.63 -2.70 -1.00
CA CYS A 15 -8.91 -3.18 -1.54
C CYS A 15 -9.51 -4.23 -0.59
N MET A 16 -10.83 -4.36 -0.57
CA MET A 16 -11.52 -5.34 0.26
C MET A 16 -12.62 -6.06 -0.52
N ALA A 17 -12.75 -7.36 -0.29
CA ALA A 17 -13.72 -8.21 -0.95
C ALA A 17 -14.28 -9.28 -0.01
N VAL A 18 -15.46 -9.78 -0.32
CA VAL A 18 -16.09 -10.94 0.34
C VAL A 18 -16.63 -11.91 -0.70
N MET A 19 -16.91 -13.14 -0.30
CA MET A 19 -17.67 -14.07 -1.12
C MET A 19 -19.17 -13.85 -0.93
N GLU A 20 -19.90 -13.63 -2.02
CA GLU A 20 -21.37 -13.58 -2.05
C GLU A 20 -21.91 -14.56 -3.08
N GLY A 21 -22.77 -15.50 -2.66
CA GLY A 21 -23.39 -16.44 -3.60
C GLY A 21 -22.40 -17.36 -4.34
N GLY A 22 -21.17 -17.51 -3.84
CA GLY A 22 -20.10 -18.26 -4.51
C GLY A 22 -19.15 -17.40 -5.35
N GLU A 23 -19.44 -16.11 -5.52
CA GLU A 23 -18.65 -15.17 -6.32
C GLU A 23 -17.90 -14.16 -5.44
N PRO A 24 -16.66 -13.76 -5.79
CA PRO A 24 -15.96 -12.69 -5.11
C PRO A 24 -16.55 -11.32 -5.48
N VAL A 25 -16.91 -10.52 -4.47
CA VAL A 25 -17.46 -9.17 -4.62
C VAL A 25 -16.55 -8.16 -3.92
N VAL A 26 -16.00 -7.21 -4.69
CA VAL A 26 -15.26 -6.06 -4.15
C VAL A 26 -16.23 -5.08 -3.51
N ILE A 27 -15.97 -4.74 -2.25
CA ILE A 27 -16.81 -3.82 -1.45
C ILE A 27 -16.31 -2.38 -1.64
N PRO A 28 -17.18 -1.41 -1.98
CA PRO A 28 -16.80 0.00 -1.97
C PRO A 28 -16.58 0.53 -0.55
N ASN A 29 -15.63 1.46 -0.39
CA ASN A 29 -15.44 2.20 0.85
C ASN A 29 -16.59 3.20 1.11
N ALA A 30 -16.58 3.86 2.27
CA ALA A 30 -17.58 4.88 2.63
C ALA A 30 -17.62 6.06 1.65
N GLU A 31 -16.54 6.30 0.89
CA GLU A 31 -16.44 7.33 -0.15
C GLU A 31 -16.91 6.84 -1.53
N GLY A 32 -17.43 5.61 -1.65
CA GLY A 32 -17.95 5.02 -2.88
C GLY A 32 -16.88 4.49 -3.85
N GLN A 33 -15.62 4.45 -3.44
CA GLN A 33 -14.50 3.95 -4.25
C GLN A 33 -14.22 2.48 -3.93
N ARG A 34 -13.84 1.69 -4.94
CA ARG A 34 -13.49 0.27 -4.77
C ARG A 34 -12.11 0.03 -4.18
N THR A 35 -11.29 1.07 -4.10
CA THR A 35 -10.00 1.05 -3.42
C THR A 35 -9.92 2.24 -2.47
N THR A 36 -9.10 2.10 -1.45
CA THR A 36 -8.83 3.16 -0.48
C THR A 36 -7.35 3.47 -0.46
N PRO A 37 -6.92 4.75 -0.55
CA PRO A 37 -5.51 5.09 -0.39
C PRO A 37 -4.96 4.56 0.95
N SER A 38 -3.80 3.93 0.90
CA SER A 38 -3.08 3.40 2.06
C SER A 38 -2.35 4.55 2.79
N ILE A 39 -3.13 5.53 3.23
CA ILE A 39 -2.66 6.80 3.79
C ILE A 39 -3.37 7.05 5.11
N VAL A 40 -2.60 7.41 6.13
CA VAL A 40 -3.07 7.80 7.47
C VAL A 40 -2.55 9.20 7.77
N ALA A 41 -3.41 10.09 8.25
CA ALA A 41 -2.98 11.40 8.69
C ALA A 41 -3.45 11.70 10.11
N PHE A 42 -2.64 12.46 10.82
CA PHE A 42 -2.96 12.98 12.15
C PHE A 42 -3.11 14.50 12.05
N THR A 43 -4.30 15.00 12.35
CA THR A 43 -4.57 16.44 12.31
C THR A 43 -4.01 17.13 13.55
N LYS A 44 -3.94 18.46 13.52
CA LYS A 44 -3.52 19.27 14.67
C LYS A 44 -4.44 19.11 15.89
N SER A 45 -5.71 18.73 15.69
CA SER A 45 -6.66 18.45 16.78
C SER A 45 -6.50 17.05 17.36
N GLY A 46 -5.58 16.23 16.83
CA GLY A 46 -5.37 14.84 17.23
C GLY A 46 -6.34 13.85 16.57
N GLU A 47 -7.17 14.33 15.62
CA GLU A 47 -8.04 13.46 14.82
C GLU A 47 -7.21 12.61 13.85
N ARG A 48 -7.62 11.35 13.67
CA ARG A 48 -7.03 10.43 12.72
C ARG A 48 -7.89 10.35 11.46
N LEU A 49 -7.30 10.65 10.31
CA LEU A 49 -7.89 10.48 8.99
C LEU A 49 -7.25 9.27 8.31
N VAL A 50 -8.02 8.51 7.53
CA VAL A 50 -7.53 7.36 6.76
C VAL A 50 -8.15 7.37 5.37
N GLY A 51 -7.38 7.04 4.33
CA GLY A 51 -7.88 6.96 2.96
C GLY A 51 -7.99 8.32 2.27
N GLN A 52 -9.08 8.55 1.55
CA GLN A 52 -9.26 9.77 0.75
C GLN A 52 -9.22 11.07 1.58
N PRO A 53 -9.82 11.15 2.79
CA PRO A 53 -9.66 12.32 3.66
C PRO A 53 -8.20 12.60 4.03
N ALA A 54 -7.40 11.57 4.29
CA ALA A 54 -5.97 11.72 4.58
C ALA A 54 -5.19 12.19 3.34
N LYS A 55 -5.48 11.61 2.16
CA LYS A 55 -4.86 12.03 0.88
C LYS A 55 -5.08 13.52 0.59
N ARG A 56 -6.31 14.01 0.76
CA ARG A 56 -6.69 15.41 0.43
C ARG A 56 -5.90 16.47 1.20
N GLN A 57 -5.45 16.17 2.42
CA GLN A 57 -4.72 17.13 3.26
C GLN A 57 -3.21 16.91 3.27
N ALA A 58 -2.70 15.93 2.52
CA ALA A 58 -1.29 15.54 2.55
C ALA A 58 -0.34 16.71 2.21
N VAL A 59 -0.73 17.56 1.25
CA VAL A 59 0.04 18.73 0.80
C VAL A 59 0.28 19.75 1.92
N THR A 60 -0.71 19.99 2.77
CA THR A 60 -0.64 21.01 3.83
C THR A 60 -0.20 20.43 5.18
N ASN A 61 -0.07 19.11 5.29
CA ASN A 61 0.33 18.40 6.50
C ASN A 61 1.30 17.23 6.21
N PRO A 62 2.40 17.44 5.45
CA PRO A 62 3.22 16.34 4.95
C PRO A 62 3.90 15.53 6.06
N LYS A 63 4.38 16.20 7.13
CA LYS A 63 5.09 15.52 8.23
C LYS A 63 4.20 14.63 9.10
N ASN A 64 2.89 14.86 9.12
CA ASN A 64 1.93 14.07 9.90
C ASN A 64 1.02 13.20 9.02
N THR A 65 1.38 13.03 7.74
CA THR A 65 0.65 12.20 6.79
C THR A 65 1.54 11.05 6.34
N VAL A 66 1.20 9.85 6.79
CA VAL A 66 1.95 8.63 6.55
C VAL A 66 1.36 7.88 5.37
N PHE A 67 2.19 7.65 4.35
CA PHE A 67 1.89 6.86 3.15
C PHE A 67 3.07 5.91 2.87
N SER A 68 2.89 4.92 2.01
CA SER A 68 3.92 3.92 1.68
C SER A 68 4.51 3.18 2.88
N ILE A 69 3.76 3.11 4.00
CA ILE A 69 4.21 2.50 5.25
C ILE A 69 4.57 1.01 5.09
N LYS A 70 3.98 0.35 4.09
CA LYS A 70 4.27 -1.05 3.74
C LYS A 70 5.74 -1.28 3.38
N ARG A 71 6.44 -0.26 2.86
CA ARG A 71 7.89 -0.34 2.58
C ARG A 71 8.75 -0.47 3.85
N PHE A 72 8.22 -0.05 5.00
CA PHE A 72 8.89 -0.15 6.31
C PHE A 72 8.45 -1.38 7.13
N MET A 73 7.46 -2.14 6.64
CA MET A 73 6.86 -3.26 7.38
C MET A 73 7.91 -4.31 7.73
N GLY A 74 8.09 -4.59 9.02
CA GLY A 74 9.00 -5.64 9.53
C GLY A 74 10.49 -5.42 9.28
N ARG A 75 10.93 -4.18 8.98
CA ARG A 75 12.33 -3.85 8.65
C ARG A 75 13.08 -3.18 9.79
N LYS A 76 14.41 -3.33 9.78
CA LYS A 76 15.30 -2.55 10.63
C LYS A 76 15.50 -1.14 10.09
N TYR A 77 15.68 -0.17 10.98
CA TYR A 77 15.94 1.22 10.61
C TYR A 77 17.15 1.36 9.68
N ASP A 78 18.20 0.58 9.92
CA ASP A 78 19.45 0.66 9.15
C ASP A 78 19.31 0.08 7.73
N GLU A 79 18.20 -0.61 7.42
CA GLU A 79 17.93 -1.22 6.11
C GLU A 79 17.09 -0.31 5.19
N VAL A 80 16.51 0.77 5.71
CA VAL A 80 15.49 1.58 5.01
C VAL A 80 15.98 2.98 4.63
N ALA A 81 17.30 3.13 4.46
CA ALA A 81 17.90 4.44 4.17
C ALA A 81 17.34 5.05 2.88
N HIS A 82 17.11 4.23 1.85
CA HIS A 82 16.51 4.67 0.59
C HIS A 82 15.06 5.13 0.79
N GLU A 83 14.23 4.33 1.45
CA GLU A 83 12.82 4.64 1.72
C GLU A 83 12.66 5.92 2.53
N CYS A 84 13.57 6.19 3.46
CA CYS A 84 13.58 7.44 4.23
C CYS A 84 13.73 8.68 3.34
N THR A 85 14.34 8.56 2.15
CA THR A 85 14.45 9.67 1.19
C THR A 85 13.17 9.92 0.40
N LEU A 86 12.25 8.94 0.36
CA LEU A 86 11.03 8.98 -0.44
C LEU A 86 9.83 9.57 0.31
N VAL A 87 9.98 9.87 1.60
CA VAL A 87 8.89 10.24 2.50
C VAL A 87 9.20 11.51 3.29
N PRO A 88 8.19 12.38 3.54
CA PRO A 88 8.39 13.64 4.26
C PRO A 88 8.23 13.52 5.79
N TYR A 89 7.68 12.40 6.27
CA TYR A 89 7.49 12.13 7.70
C TYR A 89 8.75 11.57 8.35
N GLU A 90 8.89 11.75 9.66
CA GLU A 90 10.09 11.34 10.39
C GLU A 90 10.08 9.82 10.64
N VAL A 91 11.06 9.11 10.08
CA VAL A 91 11.35 7.70 10.40
C VAL A 91 12.43 7.67 11.47
N VAL A 92 12.22 6.88 12.52
CA VAL A 92 13.11 6.79 13.68
C VAL A 92 13.46 5.33 14.00
N LYS A 93 14.63 5.15 14.62
CA LYS A 93 15.07 3.84 15.13
C LYS A 93 14.40 3.54 16.46
N ALA A 94 13.57 2.50 16.50
CA ALA A 94 12.96 2.02 17.74
C ALA A 94 14.00 1.37 18.67
N LYS A 95 13.62 1.13 19.93
CA LYS A 95 14.51 0.53 20.95
C LYS A 95 15.07 -0.84 20.54
N ASN A 96 14.33 -1.60 19.74
CA ASN A 96 14.71 -2.91 19.20
C ASN A 96 15.40 -2.82 17.81
N GLY A 97 15.69 -1.61 17.34
CA GLY A 97 16.31 -1.34 16.04
C GLY A 97 15.35 -1.27 14.86
N ASP A 98 14.05 -1.49 15.05
CA ASP A 98 13.06 -1.47 13.96
C ASP A 98 12.82 -0.04 13.44
N ALA A 99 12.44 0.06 12.17
CA ALA A 99 12.02 1.31 11.56
C ALA A 99 10.61 1.70 12.04
N HIS A 100 10.48 2.78 12.80
CA HIS A 100 9.21 3.32 13.26
C HIS A 100 8.97 4.72 12.70
N VAL A 101 7.73 5.19 12.74
CA VAL A 101 7.36 6.54 12.32
C VAL A 101 7.03 7.39 13.53
N LYS A 102 7.56 8.62 13.57
CA LYS A 102 7.29 9.57 14.64
C LYS A 102 6.34 10.65 14.15
N ILE A 103 5.26 10.85 14.91
CA ILE A 103 4.23 11.86 14.66
C ILE A 103 4.03 12.67 15.95
N GLY A 104 4.51 13.92 15.93
CA GLY A 104 4.62 14.72 17.15
C GLY A 104 5.47 14.00 18.19
N ASP A 105 4.90 13.77 19.38
CA ASP A 105 5.57 13.08 20.49
C ASP A 105 5.35 11.56 20.50
N LYS A 106 4.57 11.03 19.55
CA LYS A 106 4.23 9.60 19.49
C LYS A 106 5.09 8.89 18.45
N VAL A 107 5.50 7.67 18.78
CA VAL A 107 6.22 6.78 17.87
C VAL A 107 5.33 5.59 17.59
N TYR A 108 5.06 5.34 16.31
CA TYR A 108 4.22 4.26 15.81
C TYR A 108 5.06 3.25 15.04
N SER A 109 4.81 1.99 15.29
CA SER A 109 5.30 0.90 14.46
C SER A 109 4.55 0.85 13.11
N PRO A 110 5.17 0.31 12.04
CA PRO A 110 4.47 0.09 10.77
C PRO A 110 3.20 -0.76 10.89
N PRO A 111 3.14 -1.82 11.74
CA PRO A 111 1.90 -2.53 12.04
C PRO A 111 0.81 -1.65 12.65
N GLU A 112 1.14 -0.74 13.58
CA GLU A 112 0.14 0.17 14.16
C GLU A 112 -0.46 1.09 13.11
N ILE A 113 0.35 1.71 12.25
CA ILE A 113 -0.17 2.55 11.15
C ILE A 113 -1.02 1.72 10.18
N SER A 114 -0.52 0.55 9.76
CA SER A 114 -1.25 -0.33 8.83
C SER A 114 -2.55 -0.86 9.43
N SER A 115 -2.60 -1.08 10.74
CA SER A 115 -3.83 -1.46 11.44
C SER A 115 -4.92 -0.40 11.32
N MET A 116 -4.57 0.88 11.18
CA MET A 116 -5.56 1.96 10.99
C MET A 116 -6.20 1.89 9.60
N ILE A 117 -5.43 1.46 8.59
CA ILE A 117 -5.93 1.18 7.24
C ILE A 117 -6.86 -0.04 7.27
N LEU A 118 -6.42 -1.12 7.91
CA LEU A 118 -7.22 -2.35 8.08
C LEU A 118 -8.51 -2.11 8.89
N GLN A 119 -8.46 -1.25 9.92
CA GLN A 119 -9.64 -0.81 10.67
C GLN A 119 -10.63 -0.10 9.76
N LYS A 120 -10.17 0.80 8.88
CA LYS A 120 -11.06 1.44 7.90
C LYS A 120 -11.68 0.42 6.95
N MET A 121 -10.90 -0.52 6.39
CA MET A 121 -11.44 -1.57 5.52
C MET A 121 -12.53 -2.37 6.25
N LYS A 122 -12.24 -2.81 7.49
CA LYS A 122 -13.20 -3.52 8.32
C LYS A 122 -14.47 -2.70 8.55
N THR A 123 -14.36 -1.46 9.00
CA THR A 123 -15.51 -0.60 9.29
C THR A 123 -16.37 -0.34 8.05
N ASP A 124 -15.75 -0.09 6.90
CA ASP A 124 -16.47 0.15 5.66
C ASP A 124 -17.18 -1.13 5.18
N ALA A 125 -16.54 -2.31 5.32
CA ALA A 125 -17.17 -3.59 5.04
C ALA A 125 -18.36 -3.89 5.97
N GLU A 126 -18.19 -3.66 7.28
CA GLU A 126 -19.27 -3.85 8.27
C GLU A 126 -20.47 -2.92 7.97
N ALA A 127 -20.21 -1.67 7.59
CA ALA A 127 -21.25 -0.72 7.22
C ALA A 127 -22.00 -1.15 5.95
N PHE A 128 -21.28 -1.67 4.94
CA PHE A 128 -21.88 -2.15 3.70
C PHE A 128 -22.70 -3.43 3.91
N LEU A 129 -22.18 -4.38 4.70
CA LEU A 129 -22.79 -5.70 4.90
C LEU A 129 -23.89 -5.70 5.98
N GLY A 130 -23.89 -4.72 6.89
CA GLY A 130 -24.83 -4.67 8.01
C GLY A 130 -24.55 -5.70 9.11
N GLU A 131 -23.36 -6.31 9.12
CA GLU A 131 -22.93 -7.30 10.11
C GLU A 131 -21.48 -7.08 10.56
N LYS A 132 -21.11 -7.63 11.71
CA LYS A 132 -19.74 -7.54 12.23
C LYS A 132 -18.79 -8.50 11.52
N ILE A 133 -17.59 -8.02 11.23
CA ILE A 133 -16.49 -8.79 10.64
C ILE A 133 -15.40 -8.98 11.68
N THR A 134 -15.04 -10.23 11.94
CA THR A 134 -14.01 -10.56 12.93
C THR A 134 -12.83 -11.32 12.34
N GLN A 135 -12.95 -11.86 11.13
CA GLN A 135 -11.96 -12.71 10.49
C GLN A 135 -11.53 -12.12 9.15
N ALA A 136 -10.25 -12.24 8.81
CA ALA A 136 -9.73 -11.78 7.53
C ALA A 136 -8.64 -12.69 6.95
N VAL A 137 -8.53 -12.65 5.63
CA VAL A 137 -7.36 -13.07 4.87
C VAL A 137 -6.67 -11.80 4.36
N ILE A 138 -5.37 -11.64 4.61
CA ILE A 138 -4.63 -10.42 4.26
C ILE A 138 -3.49 -10.77 3.29
N THR A 139 -3.34 -9.97 2.23
CA THR A 139 -2.28 -10.16 1.23
C THR A 139 -0.92 -9.64 1.73
N VAL A 140 0.16 -10.24 1.21
CA VAL A 140 1.53 -9.73 1.30
C VAL A 140 2.26 -10.02 -0.01
N PRO A 141 3.33 -9.27 -0.35
CA PRO A 141 4.20 -9.59 -1.47
C PRO A 141 4.76 -11.01 -1.34
N ALA A 142 4.95 -11.71 -2.46
CA ALA A 142 5.47 -13.07 -2.42
C ALA A 142 6.85 -13.13 -1.77
N TYR A 143 7.68 -12.12 -2.04
CA TYR A 143 9.04 -12.03 -1.54
C TYR A 143 9.17 -11.47 -0.10
N PHE A 144 8.06 -11.24 0.61
CA PHE A 144 8.12 -10.87 2.03
C PHE A 144 8.74 -11.98 2.88
N ASN A 145 9.70 -11.60 3.73
CA ASN A 145 10.33 -12.49 4.70
C ASN A 145 9.45 -12.71 5.94
N ASP A 146 9.89 -13.57 6.86
CA ASP A 146 9.14 -13.95 8.07
C ASP A 146 8.79 -12.76 8.97
N SER A 147 9.72 -11.82 9.15
CA SER A 147 9.50 -10.61 9.95
C SER A 147 8.39 -9.74 9.37
N GLN A 148 8.41 -9.54 8.04
CA GLN A 148 7.42 -8.72 7.35
C GLN A 148 6.03 -9.38 7.34
N ARG A 149 5.97 -10.70 7.14
CA ARG A 149 4.73 -11.49 7.24
C ARG A 149 4.13 -11.43 8.64
N GLN A 150 4.98 -11.57 9.67
CA GLN A 150 4.54 -11.50 11.06
C GLN A 150 4.04 -10.09 11.41
N ALA A 151 4.75 -9.05 10.98
CA ALA A 151 4.36 -7.66 11.18
C ALA A 151 2.99 -7.33 10.51
N THR A 152 2.74 -7.82 9.30
CA THR A 152 1.42 -7.68 8.65
C THR A 152 0.32 -8.44 9.41
N LYS A 153 0.61 -9.65 9.90
CA LYS A 153 -0.33 -10.41 10.73
C LYS A 153 -0.67 -9.68 12.03
N ASP A 154 0.33 -9.04 12.64
CA ASP A 154 0.13 -8.22 13.85
C ASP A 154 -0.68 -6.96 13.57
N ALA A 155 -0.49 -6.32 12.41
CA ALA A 155 -1.36 -5.22 11.97
C ALA A 155 -2.84 -5.63 11.93
N GLY A 156 -3.14 -6.82 11.41
CA GLY A 156 -4.49 -7.39 11.41
C GLY A 156 -5.04 -7.62 12.83
N ARG A 157 -4.23 -8.18 13.73
CA ARG A 157 -4.61 -8.37 15.13
C ARG A 157 -4.91 -7.06 15.84
N ILE A 158 -4.05 -6.04 15.67
CA ILE A 158 -4.24 -4.69 16.23
C ILE A 158 -5.51 -4.04 15.67
N ALA A 159 -5.86 -4.35 14.41
CA ALA A 159 -7.11 -3.90 13.79
C ALA A 159 -8.37 -4.63 14.31
N GLY A 160 -8.22 -5.61 15.20
CA GLY A 160 -9.32 -6.43 15.73
C GLY A 160 -9.83 -7.44 14.69
N LEU A 161 -8.93 -7.97 13.87
CA LEU A 161 -9.17 -9.07 12.94
C LEU A 161 -8.39 -10.31 13.37
N ASP A 162 -9.06 -11.44 13.43
CA ASP A 162 -8.45 -12.76 13.46
C ASP A 162 -7.95 -13.11 12.05
N VAL A 163 -6.62 -13.09 11.89
CA VAL A 163 -5.96 -13.29 10.60
C VAL A 163 -5.88 -14.77 10.30
N MET A 164 -6.88 -15.26 9.56
CA MET A 164 -7.05 -16.66 9.19
C MET A 164 -5.92 -17.15 8.28
N ARG A 165 -5.45 -16.28 7.38
CA ARG A 165 -4.38 -16.57 6.45
C ARG A 165 -3.67 -15.30 6.01
N ILE A 166 -2.35 -15.38 5.88
CA ILE A 166 -1.57 -14.47 5.06
C ILE A 166 -1.38 -15.15 3.71
N VAL A 167 -1.77 -14.48 2.62
CA VAL A 167 -1.68 -15.02 1.26
C VAL A 167 -0.72 -14.16 0.43
N ASN A 168 0.04 -14.79 -0.46
CA ASN A 168 0.89 -14.05 -1.37
C ASN A 168 0.02 -13.35 -2.44
N GLU A 169 0.33 -12.10 -2.75
CA GLU A 169 -0.32 -11.29 -3.78
C GLU A 169 -0.45 -12.00 -5.13
N PRO A 170 0.64 -12.54 -5.73
CA PRO A 170 0.51 -13.22 -7.02
C PRO A 170 -0.30 -14.53 -6.93
N THR A 171 -0.32 -15.19 -5.76
CA THR A 171 -1.19 -16.35 -5.54
C THR A 171 -2.65 -15.93 -5.46
N ALA A 172 -2.98 -14.83 -4.77
CA ALA A 172 -4.32 -14.28 -4.73
C ALA A 172 -4.79 -13.85 -6.13
N ALA A 173 -3.92 -13.22 -6.91
CA ALA A 173 -4.20 -12.87 -8.32
C ALA A 173 -4.45 -14.12 -9.18
N SER A 174 -3.66 -15.19 -9.01
CA SER A 174 -3.89 -16.44 -9.73
C SER A 174 -5.20 -17.12 -9.35
N LEU A 175 -5.62 -17.04 -8.08
CA LEU A 175 -6.91 -17.56 -7.62
C LEU A 175 -8.07 -16.80 -8.27
N ALA A 176 -7.96 -15.47 -8.37
CA ALA A 176 -8.94 -14.64 -9.05
C ALA A 176 -9.01 -14.93 -10.56
N TYR A 177 -7.85 -15.16 -11.20
CA TYR A 177 -7.78 -15.52 -12.62
C TYR A 177 -8.33 -16.93 -12.91
N GLY A 178 -7.99 -17.90 -12.05
CA GLY A 178 -8.24 -19.32 -12.26
C GLY A 178 -9.58 -19.83 -11.75
N LEU A 179 -10.38 -19.01 -11.04
CA LEU A 179 -11.64 -19.44 -10.42
C LEU A 179 -12.61 -20.13 -11.40
N ASP A 180 -12.68 -19.61 -12.65
CA ASP A 180 -13.55 -20.15 -13.70
C ASP A 180 -12.82 -21.05 -14.72
N LYS A 181 -11.52 -21.27 -14.54
CA LYS A 181 -10.67 -21.97 -15.51
C LYS A 181 -10.64 -23.46 -15.20
N LYS A 182 -10.97 -24.28 -16.20
CA LYS A 182 -10.96 -25.75 -16.13
C LYS A 182 -9.78 -26.40 -16.84
N LYS A 183 -8.89 -25.61 -17.45
CA LYS A 183 -7.74 -26.14 -18.20
C LYS A 183 -6.49 -26.01 -17.36
N GLU A 184 -5.63 -27.00 -17.49
CA GLU A 184 -4.27 -26.92 -16.97
C GLU A 184 -3.47 -25.93 -17.82
N GLU A 185 -2.89 -24.91 -17.17
CA GLU A 185 -2.08 -23.90 -17.82
C GLU A 185 -0.96 -23.40 -16.90
N THR A 186 0.18 -23.07 -17.49
CA THR A 186 1.27 -22.38 -16.82
C THR A 186 1.13 -20.89 -17.07
N ILE A 187 1.06 -20.08 -16.01
CA ILE A 187 0.96 -18.63 -16.08
C ILE A 187 2.17 -17.95 -15.45
N ALA A 188 2.43 -16.72 -15.90
CA ALA A 188 3.33 -15.79 -15.24
C ALA A 188 2.51 -14.62 -14.67
N VAL A 189 2.57 -14.42 -13.35
CA VAL A 189 1.98 -13.26 -12.69
C VAL A 189 3.09 -12.24 -12.49
N TYR A 190 3.05 -11.17 -13.28
CA TYR A 190 3.91 -9.99 -13.14
C TYR A 190 3.12 -8.93 -12.37
N ASP A 191 3.50 -8.68 -11.13
CA ASP A 191 2.85 -7.72 -10.24
C ASP A 191 3.81 -6.57 -9.94
N PHE A 192 3.51 -5.38 -10.46
CA PHE A 192 4.32 -4.17 -10.29
C PHE A 192 3.46 -3.10 -9.63
N GLY A 193 3.54 -3.05 -8.30
CA GLY A 193 2.71 -2.20 -7.47
C GLY A 193 3.34 -0.84 -7.17
N GLY A 194 2.82 -0.19 -6.13
CA GLY A 194 3.28 1.12 -5.68
C GLY A 194 4.69 1.13 -5.06
N GLY A 195 5.16 0.01 -4.51
CA GLY A 195 6.51 -0.06 -3.92
C GLY A 195 7.10 -1.45 -3.83
N THR A 196 6.47 -2.43 -4.48
CA THR A 196 6.97 -3.80 -4.58
C THR A 196 6.75 -4.33 -5.98
N PHE A 197 7.68 -5.17 -6.42
CA PHE A 197 7.62 -5.90 -7.67
C PHE A 197 7.74 -7.40 -7.36
N ASP A 198 6.83 -8.21 -7.88
CA ASP A 198 6.88 -9.67 -7.82
C ASP A 198 6.68 -10.27 -9.22
N ILE A 199 7.39 -11.36 -9.50
CA ILE A 199 7.16 -12.24 -10.64
C ILE A 199 7.05 -13.67 -10.14
N SER A 200 5.93 -14.32 -10.44
CA SER A 200 5.70 -15.72 -10.06
C SER A 200 5.26 -16.55 -11.26
N ILE A 201 5.84 -17.74 -11.40
CA ILE A 201 5.42 -18.75 -12.37
C ILE A 201 4.57 -19.77 -11.63
N LEU A 202 3.34 -19.95 -12.10
CA LEU A 202 2.37 -20.85 -11.48
C LEU A 202 1.82 -21.84 -12.49
N GLU A 203 1.61 -23.08 -12.04
CA GLU A 203 0.74 -24.02 -12.74
C GLU A 203 -0.64 -23.99 -12.08
N ILE A 204 -1.67 -23.88 -12.91
CA ILE A 204 -3.08 -23.86 -12.52
C ILE A 204 -3.77 -24.99 -13.24
N GLY A 205 -4.48 -25.85 -12.53
CA GLY A 205 -5.28 -26.94 -13.11
C GLY A 205 -6.07 -27.70 -12.05
N ASP A 206 -7.29 -28.12 -12.37
CA ASP A 206 -8.15 -28.93 -11.49
C ASP A 206 -8.30 -28.40 -10.04
N GLY A 207 -8.32 -27.06 -9.89
CA GLY A 207 -8.41 -26.39 -8.58
C GLY A 207 -7.11 -26.42 -7.76
N VAL A 208 -6.02 -26.93 -8.33
CA VAL A 208 -4.66 -26.89 -7.79
C VAL A 208 -3.95 -25.65 -8.33
N PHE A 209 -3.25 -24.95 -7.43
CA PHE A 209 -2.42 -23.80 -7.73
C PHE A 209 -1.04 -24.06 -7.14
N GLU A 210 -0.05 -24.27 -7.99
CA GLU A 210 1.32 -24.56 -7.57
C GLU A 210 2.27 -23.46 -8.04
N VAL A 211 2.96 -22.84 -7.09
CA VAL A 211 4.03 -21.87 -7.39
C VAL A 211 5.30 -22.64 -7.74
N LYS A 212 5.76 -22.53 -8.99
CA LYS A 212 6.98 -23.20 -9.47
C LYS A 212 8.22 -22.38 -9.19
N ALA A 213 8.11 -21.06 -9.35
CA ALA A 213 9.18 -20.12 -9.08
C ALA A 213 8.60 -18.77 -8.69
N THR A 214 9.31 -18.04 -7.83
CA THR A 214 8.98 -16.66 -7.46
C THR A 214 10.27 -15.86 -7.31
N ASN A 215 10.23 -14.61 -7.73
CA ASN A 215 11.31 -13.64 -7.58
C ASN A 215 10.69 -12.24 -7.52
N GLY A 216 11.46 -11.22 -7.16
CA GLY A 216 10.94 -9.86 -7.03
C GLY A 216 11.91 -8.90 -6.35
N ASP A 217 11.43 -7.68 -6.17
CA ASP A 217 12.09 -6.64 -5.38
C ASP A 217 11.06 -5.93 -4.50
N THR A 218 11.24 -6.06 -3.18
CA THR A 218 10.38 -5.46 -2.16
C THR A 218 10.60 -3.95 -1.95
N HIS A 219 11.44 -3.31 -2.77
CA HIS A 219 11.75 -1.88 -2.75
C HIS A 219 11.68 -1.22 -4.14
N LEU A 220 10.99 -1.86 -5.09
CA LEU A 220 10.83 -1.33 -6.43
C LEU A 220 9.35 -1.20 -6.76
N GLY A 221 8.89 0.00 -7.13
CA GLY A 221 7.55 0.19 -7.64
C GLY A 221 7.26 1.60 -8.15
N GLY A 222 5.97 1.93 -8.20
CA GLY A 222 5.50 3.24 -8.67
C GLY A 222 6.07 4.45 -7.92
N ASP A 223 6.36 4.33 -6.62
CA ASP A 223 6.99 5.38 -5.80
C ASP A 223 8.38 5.76 -6.33
N ASP A 224 9.15 4.78 -6.83
CA ASP A 224 10.49 5.01 -7.36
C ASP A 224 10.43 5.71 -8.73
N ILE A 225 9.41 5.38 -9.54
CA ILE A 225 9.14 6.09 -10.80
C ILE A 225 8.74 7.54 -10.50
N ASP A 226 7.87 7.76 -9.51
CA ASP A 226 7.47 9.10 -9.10
C ASP A 226 8.69 9.92 -8.65
N GLN A 227 9.61 9.30 -7.91
CA GLN A 227 10.84 9.96 -7.47
C GLN A 227 11.74 10.38 -8.64
N VAL A 228 11.85 9.56 -9.69
CA VAL A 228 12.62 9.90 -10.90
C VAL A 228 12.00 11.12 -11.60
N VAL A 229 10.68 11.14 -11.77
CA VAL A 229 9.97 12.27 -12.38
C VAL A 229 10.10 13.53 -11.51
N MET A 230 9.96 13.39 -10.18
CA MET A 230 10.15 14.51 -9.24
C MET A 230 11.56 15.09 -9.31
N GLN A 231 12.60 14.24 -9.36
CA GLN A 231 13.98 14.71 -9.46
C GLN A 231 14.21 15.48 -10.75
N TRP A 232 13.70 14.98 -11.87
CA TRP A 232 13.74 15.69 -13.14
C TRP A 232 13.05 17.07 -13.08
N LEU A 233 11.87 17.15 -12.44
CA LEU A 233 11.15 18.41 -12.24
C LEU A 233 11.95 19.41 -11.40
N VAL A 234 12.58 18.96 -10.31
CA VAL A 234 13.40 19.82 -9.45
C VAL A 234 14.61 20.36 -10.23
N ASP A 235 15.27 19.50 -11.01
CA ASP A 235 16.47 19.87 -11.77
C ASP A 235 16.15 20.85 -12.90
N GLU A 236 15.09 20.62 -13.68
CA GLU A 236 14.67 21.54 -14.74
C GLU A 236 14.17 22.87 -14.15
N PHE A 237 13.39 22.85 -13.06
CA PHE A 237 12.93 24.09 -12.42
C PHE A 237 14.11 24.94 -11.92
N LYS A 238 15.13 24.29 -11.34
CA LYS A 238 16.36 24.96 -10.88
C LYS A 238 17.16 25.54 -12.04
N LYS A 239 17.25 24.83 -13.16
CA LYS A 239 17.94 25.27 -14.36
C LYS A 239 17.24 26.46 -15.03
N GLU A 240 15.92 26.46 -15.09
CA GLU A 240 15.14 27.53 -15.73
C GLU A 240 14.97 28.77 -14.83
N ASN A 241 14.76 28.57 -13.53
CA ASN A 241 14.37 29.65 -12.61
C ASN A 241 15.47 30.01 -11.59
N GLY A 242 16.54 29.22 -11.50
CA GLY A 242 17.61 29.41 -10.51
C GLY A 242 17.24 29.04 -9.07
N ILE A 243 16.06 28.48 -8.84
CA ILE A 243 15.51 28.17 -7.50
C ILE A 243 15.53 26.66 -7.26
N ASP A 244 16.11 26.24 -6.14
CA ASP A 244 16.18 24.84 -5.73
C ASP A 244 14.99 24.46 -4.84
N LEU A 245 14.00 23.76 -5.41
CA LEU A 245 12.79 23.35 -4.70
C LEU A 245 13.01 22.18 -3.72
N SER A 246 14.17 21.50 -3.77
CA SER A 246 14.46 20.35 -2.90
C SER A 246 14.46 20.68 -1.40
N LYS A 247 14.54 21.97 -1.05
CA LYS A 247 14.56 22.46 0.34
C LYS A 247 13.18 22.82 0.87
N ASP A 248 12.16 22.89 0.03
CA ASP A 248 10.79 23.23 0.42
C ASP A 248 9.92 21.96 0.44
N ILE A 249 9.63 21.49 1.66
CA ILE A 249 8.83 20.27 1.88
C ILE A 249 7.42 20.40 1.30
N MET A 250 6.82 21.59 1.33
CA MET A 250 5.48 21.79 0.78
C MET A 250 5.53 21.78 -0.75
N ALA A 251 6.55 22.40 -1.35
CA ALA A 251 6.76 22.33 -2.80
C ALA A 251 7.01 20.89 -3.25
N LEU A 252 7.87 20.14 -2.55
CA LEU A 252 8.12 18.73 -2.84
C LEU A 252 6.85 17.88 -2.77
N GLN A 253 5.98 18.13 -1.79
CA GLN A 253 4.73 17.37 -1.69
C GLN A 253 3.77 17.67 -2.87
N ARG A 254 3.73 18.92 -3.34
CA ARG A 254 2.97 19.28 -4.56
C ARG A 254 3.57 18.64 -5.80
N LEU A 255 4.91 18.65 -5.92
CA LEU A 255 5.61 18.00 -7.02
C LEU A 255 5.37 16.49 -7.02
N LYS A 256 5.31 15.82 -5.87
CA LYS A 256 4.99 14.38 -5.78
C LYS A 256 3.62 14.07 -6.36
N GLU A 257 2.60 14.83 -5.97
CA GLU A 257 1.25 14.63 -6.49
C GLU A 257 1.17 14.92 -8.00
N ALA A 258 1.84 15.97 -8.45
CA ALA A 258 1.88 16.32 -9.87
C ALA A 258 2.66 15.28 -10.70
N ALA A 259 3.77 14.75 -10.18
CA ALA A 259 4.57 13.70 -10.80
C ALA A 259 3.80 12.38 -10.91
N GLU A 260 3.14 11.94 -9.83
CA GLU A 260 2.29 10.74 -9.84
C GLU A 260 1.18 10.89 -10.90
N LYS A 261 0.51 12.05 -10.91
CA LYS A 261 -0.54 12.35 -11.87
C LYS A 261 -0.03 12.31 -13.31
N ALA A 262 1.07 13.00 -13.60
CA ALA A 262 1.69 13.04 -14.92
C ALA A 262 2.11 11.66 -15.40
N LYS A 263 2.76 10.86 -14.53
CA LYS A 263 3.12 9.46 -14.80
C LYS A 263 1.89 8.64 -15.23
N CYS A 264 0.77 8.78 -14.50
CA CYS A 264 -0.45 8.06 -14.80
C CYS A 264 -1.09 8.53 -16.12
N GLU A 265 -1.15 9.83 -16.38
CA GLU A 265 -1.70 10.39 -17.62
C GLU A 265 -0.93 9.91 -18.86
N LEU A 266 0.41 9.88 -18.77
CA LEU A 266 1.31 9.40 -19.83
C LEU A 266 1.21 7.88 -20.10
N SER A 267 0.45 7.13 -19.30
CA SER A 267 0.13 5.73 -19.62
C SER A 267 -0.89 5.61 -20.76
N SER A 268 -1.52 6.71 -21.17
CA SER A 268 -2.51 6.75 -22.26
C SER A 268 -2.31 7.92 -23.23
N ALA A 269 -1.72 9.02 -22.76
CA ALA A 269 -1.39 10.19 -23.56
C ALA A 269 0.09 10.21 -23.96
N ASN A 270 0.41 10.84 -25.08
CA ASN A 270 1.80 11.01 -25.53
C ASN A 270 2.52 12.19 -24.85
N SER A 271 1.77 13.08 -24.18
CA SER A 271 2.28 14.26 -23.48
C SER A 271 1.32 14.68 -22.37
N THR A 272 1.84 15.37 -21.35
CA THR A 272 1.06 15.99 -20.26
C THR A 272 1.74 17.29 -19.81
N ASP A 273 0.96 18.18 -19.19
CA ASP A 273 1.41 19.45 -18.63
C ASP A 273 1.40 19.41 -17.10
N ILE A 274 2.50 19.85 -16.49
CA ILE A 274 2.67 19.92 -15.03
C ILE A 274 2.59 21.39 -14.61
N ASN A 275 1.55 21.74 -13.86
CA ASN A 275 1.24 23.11 -13.41
C ASN A 275 1.60 23.36 -11.93
#